data_AF-A0A2D0JUX9-F1
#
_entry.id   AF-A0A2D0JUX9-F1
#
_cell.length_a   1.000
_cell.length_b   1.000
_cell.length_c   1.000
_cell.angle_alpha   90.00
_cell.angle_beta   90.00
_cell.angle_gamma   90.00
#
_symmetry.space_group_name_H-M   'P 1'
#
loop_
_entity.id
_entity.type
_entity.pdbx_description
1 polymer ?
#
loop_
_entity_poly.entity_id
_entity_poly.type
_entity_poly.pdbx_seq_one_letter_code
_entity_poly.pdbx_strand_id
1 'polypeptide(L)' 'MSNKITVEIKAECRTKFSKVVEMELSDYDKYWELIGSDKKNHEIDSELADIAFKYGFDAYGDLIEDSEDLEEIEFIALDD' A
#
# COMPACT_ATOMS: atom_id res chain seq x y z
N MET A 1 -1.23 -24.02 5.39
CA MET A 1 -0.41 -23.13 4.54
C MET A 1 -0.85 -21.73 4.87
N SER A 2 0.03 -20.89 5.38
CA SER A 2 -0.33 -19.50 5.64
C SER A 2 -0.43 -18.82 4.28
N ASN A 3 -1.63 -18.45 3.85
CA ASN A 3 -1.87 -17.69 2.61
C ASN A 3 -1.49 -16.22 2.84
N LYS A 4 -0.31 -16.00 3.40
CA LYS A 4 0.19 -14.69 3.79
C LYS A 4 1.58 -14.50 3.24
N ILE A 5 1.86 -13.30 2.80
CA ILE A 5 3.10 -12.87 2.20
C ILE A 5 3.65 -11.68 2.98
N THR A 6 4.97 -11.64 3.13
CA THR A 6 5.62 -10.48 3.74
C THR A 6 5.84 -9.44 2.64
N VAL A 7 5.30 -8.26 2.86
CA VAL A 7 5.34 -7.18 1.87
C VAL A 7 5.84 -5.91 2.52
N GLU A 8 6.79 -5.26 1.85
CA GLU A 8 7.19 -3.90 2.15
C GLU A 8 6.24 -2.94 1.40
N ILE A 9 5.39 -2.26 2.17
CA ILE A 9 4.58 -1.16 1.65
C ILE A 9 5.45 0.09 1.65
N LYS A 10 5.56 0.74 0.49
CA LYS A 10 6.22 2.03 0.31
C LYS A 10 5.20 3.07 -0.12
N ALA A 11 5.42 4.31 0.30
CA ALA A 11 4.72 5.46 -0.25
C ALA A 11 5.70 6.63 -0.35
N GLU A 12 5.61 7.38 -1.43
CA GLU A 12 6.42 8.58 -1.65
C GLU A 12 5.53 9.82 -1.66
N CYS A 13 5.84 10.76 -0.77
CA CYS A 13 5.34 12.13 -0.87
C CYS A 13 6.54 13.06 -0.72
N ARG A 14 6.46 14.09 0.13
CA ARG A 14 7.61 14.92 0.53
C ARG A 14 8.67 14.13 1.31
N THR A 15 8.30 12.98 1.88
CA THR A 15 9.18 12.05 2.60
C THR A 15 8.86 10.63 2.15
N LYS A 16 9.87 9.76 2.10
CA LYS A 16 9.71 8.34 1.77
C LYS A 16 9.33 7.55 3.03
N PHE A 17 8.21 6.85 3.00
CA PHE A 17 7.77 5.98 4.08
C PHE A 17 7.83 4.53 3.62
N SER A 18 8.34 3.63 4.46
CA SER A 18 8.22 2.20 4.23
C SER A 18 7.88 1.44 5.51
N LYS A 19 7.11 0.37 5.37
CA LYS A 19 6.78 -0.54 6.46
C LYS A 19 6.67 -1.95 5.94
N VAL A 20 7.29 -2.88 6.65
CA VAL A 20 7.14 -4.30 6.39
C VAL A 20 5.93 -4.82 7.16
N VAL A 21 5.00 -5.45 6.45
CA VAL A 21 3.79 -6.04 7.01
C VAL A 21 3.60 -7.47 6.51
N GLU A 22 2.94 -8.30 7.32
CA GLU A 22 2.46 -9.61 6.88
C GLU A 22 1.04 -9.43 6.34
N MET A 23 0.86 -9.57 5.03
CA MET A 23 -0.43 -9.37 4.37
C MET A 23 -1.01 -10.65 3.79
N GLU A 24 -2.33 -10.70 3.61
CA GLU A 24 -2.99 -11.81 2.95
C GLU A 24 -2.67 -11.80 1.45
N LEU A 25 -2.36 -12.98 0.89
CA LEU A 25 -2.01 -13.13 -0.52
C LEU A 25 -3.16 -12.66 -1.43
N SER A 26 -4.41 -12.83 -1.01
CA SER A 26 -5.59 -12.32 -1.71
C SER A 26 -5.67 -10.79 -1.77
N ASP A 27 -5.11 -10.07 -0.80
CA ASP A 27 -5.03 -8.60 -0.91
C ASP A 27 -3.82 -8.17 -1.73
N TYR A 28 -2.77 -8.97 -1.76
CA TYR A 28 -1.62 -8.74 -2.64
C TYR A 28 -1.99 -8.97 -4.11
N ASP A 29 -2.83 -9.97 -4.41
CA ASP A 29 -3.39 -10.18 -5.74
C ASP A 29 -4.25 -8.98 -6.19
N LYS A 30 -5.07 -8.41 -5.28
CA LYS A 30 -5.83 -7.19 -5.57
C LYS A 30 -4.94 -6.02 -5.93
N TYR A 31 -3.80 -5.85 -5.26
CA TYR A 31 -2.82 -4.82 -5.62
C TYR A 31 -2.38 -4.96 -7.09
N TRP A 32 -2.05 -6.19 -7.53
CA TRP A 32 -1.70 -6.46 -8.92
C TRP A 32 -2.86 -6.22 -9.89
N GLU A 33 -4.09 -6.60 -9.51
CA GLU A 33 -5.29 -6.31 -10.30
C GLU A 33 -5.53 -4.80 -10.46
N LEU A 34 -5.26 -4.01 -9.40
CA LEU A 34 -5.42 -2.55 -9.41
C LEU A 34 -4.37 -1.87 -10.30
N ILE A 35 -3.09 -2.24 -10.19
CA ILE A 35 -2.02 -1.71 -11.05
C ILE A 35 -2.20 -2.09 -12.52
N GLY A 36 -2.75 -3.28 -12.79
CA GLY A 36 -3.07 -3.72 -14.15
C GLY A 36 -4.39 -3.17 -14.71
N SER A 37 -5.13 -2.36 -13.95
CA SER A 37 -6.46 -1.89 -14.32
C SER A 37 -6.41 -0.61 -15.15
N ASP A 38 -7.39 -0.41 -16.04
CA ASP A 38 -7.63 0.85 -16.77
C ASP A 38 -8.23 1.98 -15.89
N LYS A 39 -8.16 1.84 -14.56
CA LYS A 39 -8.67 2.85 -13.61
C LYS A 39 -7.80 4.10 -13.62
N LYS A 40 -8.38 5.24 -13.22
CA LYS A 40 -7.60 6.48 -13.04
C LYS A 40 -6.64 6.31 -11.87
N ASN A 41 -5.42 6.84 -11.99
CA ASN A 41 -4.39 6.77 -10.94
C ASN A 41 -4.92 7.13 -9.55
N HIS A 42 -5.71 8.21 -9.43
CA HIS A 42 -6.27 8.63 -8.13
C HIS A 42 -7.23 7.60 -7.49
N GLU A 43 -7.94 6.79 -8.30
CA GLU A 43 -8.85 5.75 -7.77
C GLU A 43 -8.03 4.54 -7.31
N ILE A 44 -6.95 4.23 -8.05
CA ILE A 44 -5.99 3.19 -7.68
C ILE A 44 -5.32 3.57 -6.36
N ASP A 45 -4.79 4.79 -6.25
CA ASP A 45 -4.07 5.27 -5.06
C ASP A 45 -4.96 5.23 -3.81
N SER A 46 -6.23 5.61 -3.93
CA SER A 46 -7.20 5.52 -2.82
C SER A 46 -7.45 4.08 -2.37
N GLU A 47 -7.64 3.14 -3.32
CA GLU A 47 -7.85 1.73 -2.96
C GLU A 47 -6.57 1.09 -2.39
N LEU A 48 -5.40 1.48 -2.89
CA LEU A 48 -4.11 1.05 -2.35
C LEU A 48 -3.89 1.58 -0.93
N ALA A 49 -4.27 2.83 -0.66
CA ALA A 49 -4.23 3.40 0.67
C ALA A 49 -5.14 2.65 1.64
N ASP A 50 -6.36 2.27 1.23
CA ASP A 50 -7.27 1.47 2.04
C ASP A 50 -6.69 0.08 2.37
N ILE A 51 -6.06 -0.58 1.39
CA ILE A 51 -5.37 -1.86 1.61
C ILE A 51 -4.21 -1.66 2.60
N ALA A 52 -3.40 -0.62 2.40
CA ALA A 52 -2.26 -0.33 3.27
C ALA A 52 -2.72 -0.04 4.71
N PHE A 53 -3.80 0.72 4.88
CA PHE A 53 -4.41 1.04 6.17
C PHE A 53 -4.90 -0.20 6.91
N LYS A 54 -5.48 -1.19 6.20
CA LYS A 54 -5.86 -2.50 6.78
C LYS A 54 -4.68 -3.18 7.50
N TYR A 55 -3.46 -3.00 6.99
CA TYR A 55 -2.23 -3.58 7.56
C TYR A 55 -1.49 -2.63 8.50
N GLY A 56 -2.14 -1.54 8.92
CA GLY A 56 -1.57 -0.55 9.84
C GLY A 56 -0.48 0.30 9.19
N PHE A 57 -0.44 0.38 7.85
CA PHE A 57 0.26 1.45 7.15
C PHE A 57 -0.65 2.69 7.19
N ASP A 58 -0.66 3.31 8.37
CA ASP A 58 -1.39 4.53 8.61
C ASP A 58 -0.47 5.71 8.31
N ALA A 59 -0.78 6.47 7.27
CA ALA A 59 -0.16 7.77 7.02
C ALA A 59 -0.82 8.90 7.82
N TYR A 60 -1.91 8.63 8.56
CA TYR A 60 -2.60 9.61 9.40
C TYR A 60 -2.00 9.76 10.81
N GLY A 61 -0.98 8.98 11.16
CA GLY A 61 -0.37 8.99 12.48
C GLY A 61 0.58 10.17 12.65
N ASP A 62 0.07 11.30 13.16
CA ASP A 62 0.80 12.44 13.77
C ASP A 62 1.93 13.11 12.94
N LEU A 63 2.23 12.64 11.73
CA LEU A 63 3.40 13.05 10.93
C LEU A 63 3.03 13.76 9.62
N ILE A 64 1.76 13.76 9.23
CA ILE A 64 1.30 14.40 8.01
C ILE A 64 0.07 15.25 8.33
N GLU A 65 0.30 16.54 8.59
CA GLU A 65 -0.74 17.57 8.76
C GLU A 65 -1.50 17.87 7.45
N ASP A 66 -1.06 17.27 6.33
CA ASP A 66 -1.63 17.38 4.97
C ASP A 66 -1.86 15.97 4.39
N SER A 67 -2.92 15.31 4.86
CA SER A 67 -3.31 13.96 4.45
C SER A 67 -3.80 13.85 2.99
N GLU A 68 -3.51 14.84 2.13
CA GLU A 68 -4.10 14.94 0.79
C GLU A 68 -3.30 14.24 -0.32
N ASP A 69 -2.03 13.86 -0.13
CA ASP A 69 -1.22 13.30 -1.25
C ASP A 69 -0.23 12.20 -0.79
N LEU A 70 -0.73 11.05 -0.33
CA LEU A 70 0.07 9.82 -0.47
C LEU A 70 0.05 9.45 -1.95
N GLU A 71 1.13 9.77 -2.65
CA GLU A 71 1.33 9.37 -4.04
C GLU A 71 2.22 8.11 -4.10
N GLU A 72 2.10 7.36 -5.19
CA GLU A 72 3.01 6.24 -5.51
C GLU A 72 3.09 5.16 -4.41
N ILE A 73 1.94 4.63 -3.98
CA ILE A 73 1.91 3.50 -3.03
C ILE A 73 2.32 2.20 -3.75
N GLU A 74 3.40 1.56 -3.30
CA GLU A 74 3.92 0.33 -3.86
C GLU A 74 3.98 -0.80 -2.84
N PHE A 75 3.70 -2.02 -3.28
CA PHE A 75 3.69 -3.22 -2.45
C PHE A 75 4.75 -4.19 -2.98
N ILE A 76 5.89 -4.25 -2.29
CA ILE A 76 7.03 -5.07 -2.70
C ILE A 76 7.05 -6.36 -1.90
N ALA A 77 6.83 -7.51 -2.55
CA ALA A 77 7.01 -8.81 -1.94
C ALA A 77 8.46 -9.01 -1.49
N LEU A 78 8.64 -9.38 -0.22
CA LEU A 78 9.93 -9.73 0.39
C LEU A 78 10.13 -11.25 0.51
N ASP A 79 9.40 -12.04 -0.29
CA ASP A 79 9.57 -13.50 -0.35
C ASP A 79 11.04 -13.85 -0.70
N ASP A 80 11.64 -14.76 0.07
CA ASP A 80 13.03 -15.26 -0.05
C ASP A 80 13.08 -16.50 -0.96
#